data_AF-A0A3E0N1P3-F1
#
_entry.id   AF-A0A3E0N1P3-F1
#
_cell.length_a   1.000
_cell.length_b   1.000
_cell.length_c   1.000
_cell.angle_alpha   90.00
_cell.angle_beta   90.00
_cell.angle_gamma   90.00
#
_symmetry.space_group_name_H-M   'P 1'
#
loop_
_entity.id
_entity.type
_entity.pdbx_description
1 polymer ?
#
loop_
_entity_poly.entity_id
_entity_poly.type
_entity_poly.pdbx_seq_one_letter_code
_entity_poly.pdbx_strand_id
1 'polypeptide(L)'
;MGFQYSDGTKLPTGVAFATRDGVQRSRTWLKNASQRDLELNDISWVAEPRSNHDQRFYWSPTDPKQLNDEPAVDEDGNELGYTQTGLKTLWKAKQNEIAASLLAPSDWRVVKELEVNSSFSAAKTAFPTEWQTYRAAVRTACNTRQTEIDNCSDVAALKELLFGSAQIQQTDDDGNAVEDADGNPVMIDNPNIATAWPDPVE
;
A
#
# COMPACT_ATOMS: atom_id res chain seq x y z
N MET A 1 20.85 -2.33 10.30
CA MET A 1 21.24 -3.19 11.45
C MET A 1 22.74 -3.08 11.62
N GLY A 2 23.26 -2.94 12.84
CA GLY A 2 24.69 -2.66 13.04
C GLY A 2 25.16 -2.78 14.49
N PHE A 3 26.47 -2.87 14.70
CA PHE A 3 27.06 -2.68 16.02
C PHE A 3 27.06 -1.19 16.32
N GLN A 4 26.62 -0.81 17.52
CA GLN A 4 26.65 0.57 17.97
C GLN A 4 27.08 0.65 19.42
N TYR A 5 27.63 1.79 19.80
CA TYR A 5 27.84 2.12 21.21
C TYR A 5 26.52 2.49 21.90
N SER A 6 26.49 2.56 23.22
CA SER A 6 25.30 2.95 24.00
C SER A 6 24.76 4.35 23.69
N ASP A 7 25.59 5.27 23.20
CA ASP A 7 25.21 6.62 22.77
C ASP A 7 24.59 6.67 21.36
N GLY A 8 24.47 5.52 20.69
CA GLY A 8 23.95 5.40 19.32
C GLY A 8 24.99 5.58 18.21
N THR A 9 26.26 5.80 18.53
CA THR A 9 27.32 5.90 17.51
C THR A 9 27.52 4.54 16.82
N LYS A 10 27.30 4.50 15.50
CA LYS A 10 27.41 3.26 14.69
C LYS A 10 28.88 2.89 14.43
N LEU A 11 29.18 1.60 14.53
CA LEU A 11 30.50 1.04 14.23
C LEU A 11 30.52 0.41 12.83
N PRO A 12 31.54 0.71 12.00
CA PRO A 12 31.66 0.14 10.67
C PRO A 12 32.04 -1.34 10.74
N THR A 13 31.21 -2.21 10.16
CA THR A 13 31.54 -3.63 10.04
C THR A 13 32.54 -3.86 8.91
N GLY A 14 33.61 -4.64 9.15
CA GLY A 14 34.60 -4.96 8.12
C GLY A 14 35.73 -3.93 7.96
N VAL A 15 35.82 -2.96 8.88
CA VAL A 15 36.89 -1.94 8.94
C VAL A 15 37.54 -1.99 10.32
N ALA A 16 38.85 -1.76 10.39
CA ALA A 16 39.54 -1.63 11.67
C ALA A 16 39.13 -0.32 12.35
N PHE A 17 38.96 -0.32 13.67
CA PHE A 17 38.46 0.84 14.42
C PHE A 17 39.12 0.91 15.80
N ALA A 18 39.13 2.10 16.39
CA ALA A 18 39.53 2.31 17.78
C ALA A 18 38.30 2.21 18.69
N THR A 19 38.42 1.50 19.81
CA THR A 19 37.42 1.58 20.89
C THR A 19 37.56 2.92 21.62
N ARG A 20 36.55 3.28 22.42
CA ARG A 20 36.59 4.52 23.23
C ARG A 20 37.79 4.58 24.18
N ASP A 21 38.24 3.42 24.66
CA ASP A 21 39.42 3.30 25.52
C ASP A 21 40.75 3.42 24.75
N GLY A 22 40.70 3.74 23.45
CA GLY A 22 41.86 3.91 22.58
C GLY A 22 42.47 2.60 22.07
N VAL A 23 41.84 1.44 22.32
CA VAL A 23 42.34 0.14 21.88
C VAL A 23 42.00 -0.10 20.42
N GLN A 24 43.00 -0.38 19.59
CA GLN A 24 42.81 -0.71 18.18
C GLN A 24 42.24 -2.13 18.00
N ARG A 25 41.15 -2.24 17.25
CA ARG A 25 40.48 -3.50 16.92
C ARG A 25 40.58 -3.78 15.42
N SER A 26 40.82 -5.04 15.09
CA SER A 26 40.93 -5.47 13.70
C SER A 26 39.56 -5.47 12.99
N ARG A 27 39.59 -5.44 11.66
CA ARG A 27 38.37 -5.43 10.81
C ARG A 27 37.42 -6.61 11.02
N THR A 28 37.91 -7.72 11.56
CA THR A 28 37.15 -8.95 11.84
C THR A 28 36.68 -9.04 13.28
N TRP A 29 37.16 -8.17 14.16
CA TRP A 29 36.92 -8.28 15.61
C TRP A 29 35.43 -8.28 15.95
N LEU A 30 34.65 -7.34 15.42
CA LEU A 30 33.20 -7.26 15.68
C LEU A 30 32.43 -8.53 15.25
N LYS A 31 32.93 -9.28 14.26
CA LYS A 31 32.30 -10.54 13.81
C LYS A 31 32.62 -11.72 14.73
N ASN A 32 33.75 -11.66 15.44
CA ASN A 32 34.28 -12.77 16.23
C ASN A 32 34.28 -12.49 17.75
N ALA A 33 33.93 -11.26 18.16
CA ALA A 33 33.91 -10.84 19.55
C ALA A 33 32.84 -11.63 20.32
N SER A 34 33.17 -12.03 21.54
CA SER A 34 32.18 -12.63 22.43
C SER A 34 31.19 -11.56 22.92
N GLN A 35 30.00 -11.97 23.36
CA GLN A 35 29.02 -11.04 23.95
C GLN A 35 29.61 -10.27 25.14
N ARG A 36 30.43 -10.94 25.96
CA ARG A 36 31.13 -10.32 27.08
C ARG A 36 32.11 -9.24 26.63
N ASP A 37 32.81 -9.46 25.51
CA ASP A 37 33.74 -8.46 24.95
C ASP A 37 32.99 -7.25 24.41
N LEU A 38 31.82 -7.45 23.80
CA LEU A 38 30.96 -6.36 23.33
C LEU A 38 30.45 -5.53 24.50
N GLU A 39 29.92 -6.18 25.55
CA GLU A 39 29.45 -5.52 26.78
C GLU A 39 30.57 -4.73 27.50
N LEU A 40 31.77 -5.30 27.60
CA LEU A 40 32.92 -4.62 28.19
C LEU A 40 33.36 -3.36 27.43
N ASN A 41 33.10 -3.31 26.12
CA ASN A 41 33.41 -2.14 25.29
C ASN A 41 32.17 -1.26 25.05
N ASP A 42 31.06 -1.51 25.76
CA ASP A 42 29.80 -0.78 25.64
C ASP A 42 29.21 -0.81 24.22
N ILE A 43 29.41 -1.93 23.53
CA ILE A 43 28.95 -2.18 22.16
C ILE A 43 27.77 -3.16 22.23
N SER A 44 26.68 -2.82 21.54
CA SER A 44 25.55 -3.72 21.38
C SER A 44 25.23 -3.92 19.90
N TRP A 45 24.73 -5.11 19.56
CA TRP A 45 24.13 -5.32 18.25
C TRP A 45 22.70 -4.81 18.30
N VAL A 46 22.44 -3.73 17.57
CA VAL A 46 21.10 -3.17 17.46
C VAL A 46 20.58 -3.44 16.07
N ALA A 47 19.53 -4.26 16.02
CA ALA A 47 18.68 -4.27 14.85
C ALA A 47 18.15 -2.84 14.70
N GLU A 48 18.50 -2.18 13.60
CA GLU A 48 17.81 -0.93 13.27
C GLU A 48 16.33 -1.28 13.20
N PRO A 49 15.44 -0.52 13.86
CA PRO A 49 14.03 -0.67 13.60
C PRO A 49 13.87 -0.45 12.10
N ARG A 50 13.52 -1.51 11.35
CA ARG A 50 13.00 -1.27 10.02
C ARG A 50 11.76 -0.44 10.25
N SER A 51 11.80 0.82 9.86
CA SER A 51 10.59 1.63 9.80
C SER A 51 9.76 1.00 8.66
N ASN A 52 8.98 -0.01 9.01
CA ASN A 52 8.09 -0.71 8.08
C ASN A 52 6.86 0.20 7.90
N HIS A 53 7.03 1.30 7.16
CA HIS A 53 5.91 2.07 6.65
C HIS A 53 5.62 1.60 5.22
N ASP A 54 4.36 1.70 4.81
CA ASP A 54 3.97 1.37 3.44
C ASP A 54 4.48 2.46 2.50
N GLN A 55 5.58 2.18 1.80
CA GLN A 55 6.25 3.12 0.89
C GLN A 55 5.36 3.58 -0.26
N ARG A 56 4.23 2.91 -0.51
CA ARG A 56 3.25 3.37 -1.50
C ARG A 56 2.51 4.62 -1.03
N PHE A 57 2.41 4.83 0.28
CA PHE A 57 1.60 5.88 0.90
C PHE A 57 2.44 6.87 1.72
N TYR A 58 3.60 6.47 2.22
CA TYR A 58 4.39 7.26 3.17
C TYR A 58 5.86 7.38 2.72
N TRP A 59 6.49 8.53 3.01
CA TRP A 59 7.96 8.71 2.90
C TRP A 59 8.69 8.27 4.16
N SER A 60 8.02 8.37 5.32
CA SER A 60 8.45 7.87 6.62
C SER A 60 7.23 7.53 7.49
N PRO A 61 7.37 6.86 8.65
CA PRO A 61 6.22 6.48 9.49
C PRO A 61 5.30 7.63 9.91
N THR A 62 5.80 8.87 9.92
CA THR A 62 5.05 10.08 10.33
C THR A 62 4.90 11.08 9.18
N ASP A 63 5.35 10.74 7.97
CA ASP A 63 5.37 11.64 6.82
C ASP A 63 4.55 11.04 5.65
N PRO A 64 3.26 11.37 5.56
CA PRO A 64 2.40 10.90 4.47
C PRO A 64 2.78 11.59 3.14
N LYS A 65 2.71 10.84 2.05
CA LYS A 65 2.79 11.43 0.70
C LYS A 65 1.57 12.32 0.45
N GLN A 66 1.69 13.27 -0.48
CA GLN A 66 0.59 14.17 -0.78
C GLN A 66 -0.65 13.41 -1.29
N LEU A 67 -1.82 13.80 -0.81
CA LEU A 67 -3.08 13.13 -1.15
C LEU A 67 -3.65 13.60 -2.49
N ASN A 68 -3.70 14.92 -2.70
CA ASN A 68 -4.28 15.56 -3.87
C ASN A 68 -3.20 16.09 -4.83
N ASP A 69 -3.59 16.43 -6.04
CA ASP A 69 -2.69 17.12 -6.98
C ASP A 69 -2.46 18.55 -6.49
N GLU A 70 -1.20 18.94 -6.30
CA GLU A 70 -0.80 20.23 -5.73
C GLU A 70 0.40 20.81 -6.51
N PRO A 71 0.53 22.14 -6.63
CA PRO A 71 1.70 22.74 -7.27
C PRO A 71 2.98 22.35 -6.53
N ALA A 72 4.01 21.96 -7.27
CA ALA A 72 5.31 21.70 -6.68
C ALA A 72 5.96 23.02 -6.27
N VAL A 73 6.47 23.07 -5.04
CA VAL A 73 7.14 24.25 -4.47
C VAL A 73 8.59 23.94 -4.11
N ASP A 74 9.44 24.96 -4.11
CA ASP A 74 10.81 24.87 -3.59
C ASP A 74 10.87 24.96 -2.06
N GLU A 75 12.08 24.90 -1.49
CA GLU A 75 12.31 25.01 -0.03
C GLU A 75 11.84 26.35 0.56
N ASP A 76 11.75 27.39 -0.27
CA ASP A 76 11.30 28.74 0.10
C ASP A 76 9.79 28.93 -0.13
N GLY A 77 9.08 27.90 -0.64
CA GLY A 77 7.65 27.92 -0.91
C GLY A 77 7.25 28.54 -2.25
N ASN A 78 8.18 28.80 -3.17
CA ASN A 78 7.87 29.31 -4.51
C ASN A 78 7.48 28.17 -5.45
N GLU A 79 6.46 28.39 -6.27
CA GLU A 79 6.02 27.41 -7.25
C GLU A 79 7.08 27.15 -8.33
N LEU A 80 7.33 25.88 -8.61
CA LEU A 80 8.28 25.39 -9.62
C LEU A 80 7.65 25.32 -11.03
N GLY A 81 6.39 25.71 -11.18
CA GLY A 81 5.68 25.77 -12.47
C GLY A 81 5.15 24.43 -12.99
N TYR A 82 5.09 23.38 -12.15
CA TYR A 82 4.42 22.12 -12.47
C TYR A 82 3.60 21.61 -11.28
N THR A 83 2.60 20.77 -11.56
CA THR A 83 1.76 20.14 -10.53
C THR A 83 2.31 18.76 -10.20
N GLN A 84 2.60 18.53 -8.93
CA GLN A 84 2.90 17.20 -8.43
C GLN A 84 1.61 16.39 -8.37
N THR A 85 1.66 15.14 -8.82
CA THR A 85 0.50 14.25 -8.79
C THR A 85 0.34 13.63 -7.41
N GLY A 86 -0.88 13.71 -6.85
CA GLY A 86 -1.26 13.12 -5.58
C GLY A 86 -1.67 11.67 -5.67
N LEU A 87 -1.72 11.03 -4.51
CA LEU A 87 -2.09 9.63 -4.38
C LEU A 87 -3.48 9.32 -4.95
N LYS A 88 -4.48 10.20 -4.80
CA LYS A 88 -5.83 9.96 -5.35
C LYS A 88 -5.80 9.78 -6.87
N THR A 89 -5.12 10.67 -7.58
CA THR A 89 -5.02 10.60 -9.05
C THR A 89 -4.28 9.34 -9.49
N LEU A 90 -3.17 8.99 -8.81
CA LEU A 90 -2.42 7.76 -9.09
C LEU A 90 -3.26 6.50 -8.87
N TRP A 91 -3.98 6.41 -7.75
CA TRP A 91 -4.77 5.22 -7.43
C TRP A 91 -6.04 5.09 -8.28
N LYS A 92 -6.65 6.21 -8.71
CA LYS A 92 -7.72 6.17 -9.71
C LYS A 92 -7.22 5.64 -11.05
N ALA A 93 -6.03 6.07 -11.49
CA ALA A 93 -5.40 5.50 -12.70
C ALA A 93 -5.18 3.98 -12.55
N LYS A 94 -4.75 3.50 -11.38
CA LYS A 94 -4.65 2.06 -11.10
C LYS A 94 -5.98 1.33 -11.16
N GLN A 95 -7.08 1.92 -10.70
CA GLN A 95 -8.40 1.28 -10.86
C GLN A 95 -8.80 1.17 -12.34
N ASN A 96 -8.49 2.19 -13.15
CA ASN A 96 -8.71 2.13 -14.60
C ASN A 96 -7.88 1.03 -15.28
N GLU A 97 -6.61 0.86 -14.89
CA GLU A 97 -5.74 -0.22 -15.37
C GLU A 97 -6.30 -1.62 -15.03
N ILE A 98 -6.80 -1.79 -13.80
CA ILE A 98 -7.42 -3.05 -13.36
C ILE A 98 -8.71 -3.31 -14.16
N ALA A 99 -9.60 -2.32 -14.27
CA ALA A 99 -10.83 -2.46 -15.05
C ALA A 99 -10.55 -2.82 -16.51
N ALA A 100 -9.56 -2.18 -17.14
CA ALA A 100 -9.15 -2.51 -18.50
C ALA A 100 -8.64 -3.96 -18.60
N SER A 101 -7.84 -4.41 -17.62
CA SER A 101 -7.32 -5.78 -17.57
C SER A 101 -8.43 -6.83 -17.40
N LEU A 102 -9.47 -6.53 -16.61
CA LEU A 102 -10.63 -7.41 -16.41
C LEU A 102 -11.54 -7.50 -17.64
N LEU A 103 -11.59 -6.44 -18.46
CA LEU A 103 -12.41 -6.38 -19.68
C LEU A 103 -11.70 -7.01 -20.89
N ALA A 104 -10.37 -6.86 -20.97
CA ALA A 104 -9.56 -7.27 -22.13
C ALA A 104 -9.80 -8.71 -22.63
N PRO A 105 -9.93 -9.75 -21.76
CA PRO A 105 -10.17 -11.12 -22.22
C PRO A 105 -11.47 -11.31 -23.02
N SER A 106 -12.43 -10.40 -22.86
CA SER A 106 -13.74 -10.45 -23.50
C SER A 106 -13.93 -9.47 -24.67
N ASP A 107 -12.93 -8.61 -24.95
CA ASP A 107 -13.06 -7.58 -25.98
C ASP A 107 -13.20 -8.16 -27.40
N TRP A 108 -12.56 -9.30 -27.68
CA TRP A 108 -12.69 -9.98 -28.97
C TRP A 108 -14.14 -10.38 -29.29
N ARG A 109 -14.95 -10.69 -28.26
CA ARG A 109 -16.37 -11.01 -28.44
C ARG A 109 -17.13 -9.79 -28.94
N VAL A 110 -16.78 -8.61 -28.45
CA VAL A 110 -17.42 -7.35 -28.86
C VAL A 110 -17.09 -7.09 -30.32
N VAL A 111 -15.82 -7.21 -30.70
CA VAL A 111 -15.37 -7.02 -32.09
C VAL A 111 -16.03 -8.04 -33.01
N LYS A 112 -16.00 -9.32 -32.64
CA LYS A 112 -16.65 -10.39 -33.42
C LYS A 112 -18.12 -10.09 -33.68
N GLU A 113 -18.89 -9.76 -32.65
CA GLU A 113 -20.32 -9.46 -32.82
C GLU A 113 -20.55 -8.22 -33.70
N LEU A 114 -19.68 -7.22 -33.62
CA LEU A 114 -19.75 -6.05 -34.50
C LEU A 114 -19.42 -6.37 -35.96
N GLU A 115 -18.51 -7.32 -36.21
CA GLU A 115 -18.11 -7.73 -37.57
C GLU A 115 -19.16 -8.61 -38.26
N VAL A 116 -19.83 -9.49 -37.51
CA VAL A 116 -20.78 -10.48 -38.10
C VAL A 116 -22.21 -9.96 -38.22
N ASN A 117 -22.55 -8.86 -37.53
CA ASN A 117 -23.90 -8.31 -37.54
C ASN A 117 -23.98 -7.04 -38.41
N SER A 118 -25.11 -6.85 -39.09
CA SER A 118 -25.32 -5.73 -40.02
C SER A 118 -25.56 -4.37 -39.36
N SER A 119 -25.67 -4.31 -38.03
CA SER A 119 -25.85 -3.07 -37.27
C SER A 119 -25.39 -3.22 -35.82
N PHE A 120 -25.07 -2.10 -35.17
CA PHE A 120 -24.73 -2.07 -33.74
C PHE A 120 -25.85 -2.63 -32.85
N SER A 121 -27.12 -2.35 -33.17
CA SER A 121 -28.27 -2.85 -32.40
C SER A 121 -28.37 -4.37 -32.47
N ALA A 122 -28.16 -4.95 -33.65
CA ALA A 122 -28.13 -6.40 -33.84
C ALA A 122 -26.94 -7.03 -33.08
N ALA A 123 -25.74 -6.45 -33.20
CA ALA A 123 -24.55 -6.89 -32.46
C ALA A 123 -24.76 -6.88 -30.94
N LYS A 124 -25.34 -5.80 -30.40
CA LYS A 124 -25.65 -5.69 -28.97
C LYS A 124 -26.67 -6.73 -28.51
N THR A 125 -27.66 -7.06 -29.35
CA THR A 125 -28.67 -8.07 -29.03
C THR A 125 -28.09 -9.48 -29.09
N ALA A 126 -27.18 -9.74 -30.03
CA ALA A 126 -26.51 -11.04 -30.20
C ALA A 126 -25.44 -11.32 -29.13
N PHE A 127 -24.85 -10.27 -28.55
CA PHE A 127 -23.79 -10.43 -27.56
C PHE A 127 -24.29 -11.17 -26.29
N PRO A 128 -23.54 -12.18 -25.78
CA PRO A 128 -23.99 -12.97 -24.63
C PRO A 128 -24.32 -12.14 -23.38
N THR A 129 -25.52 -12.32 -22.83
CA THR A 129 -26.04 -11.50 -21.70
C THR A 129 -25.14 -11.55 -20.47
N GLU A 130 -24.60 -12.72 -20.12
CA GLU A 130 -23.67 -12.87 -18.97
C GLU A 130 -22.45 -11.95 -19.10
N TRP A 131 -21.83 -11.93 -20.28
CA TRP A 131 -20.70 -11.05 -20.56
C TRP A 131 -21.12 -9.56 -20.60
N GLN A 132 -22.35 -9.23 -21.02
CA GLN A 132 -22.84 -7.84 -20.94
C GLN A 132 -22.93 -7.38 -19.49
N THR A 133 -23.51 -8.23 -18.63
CA THR A 133 -23.69 -7.97 -17.20
C THR A 133 -22.35 -7.82 -16.51
N TYR A 134 -21.43 -8.76 -16.71
CA TYR A 134 -20.08 -8.69 -16.14
C TYR A 134 -19.33 -7.42 -16.57
N ARG A 135 -19.28 -7.11 -17.87
CA ARG A 135 -18.61 -5.91 -18.37
C ARG A 135 -19.26 -4.61 -17.87
N ALA A 136 -20.56 -4.60 -17.63
CA ALA A 136 -21.25 -3.49 -16.98
C ALA A 136 -20.87 -3.37 -15.50
N ALA A 137 -20.87 -4.49 -14.77
CA ALA A 137 -20.48 -4.54 -13.37
C ALA A 137 -19.04 -4.07 -13.15
N VAL A 138 -18.09 -4.46 -14.01
CA VAL A 138 -16.68 -3.99 -13.93
C VAL A 138 -16.62 -2.47 -14.07
N ARG A 139 -17.32 -1.88 -15.05
CA ARG A 139 -17.33 -0.42 -15.24
C ARG A 139 -17.97 0.31 -14.05
N THR A 140 -19.07 -0.23 -13.54
CA THR A 140 -19.74 0.31 -12.34
C THR A 140 -18.81 0.26 -11.13
N ALA A 141 -18.19 -0.89 -10.84
CA ALA A 141 -17.24 -1.04 -9.75
C ALA A 141 -16.06 -0.06 -9.87
N CYS A 142 -15.51 0.11 -11.07
CA CYS A 142 -14.44 1.08 -11.33
C CYS A 142 -14.86 2.52 -11.01
N ASN A 143 -16.07 2.92 -11.42
CA ASN A 143 -16.59 4.26 -11.14
C ASN A 143 -16.85 4.45 -9.63
N THR A 144 -17.45 3.47 -8.97
CA THR A 144 -17.69 3.52 -7.52
C THR A 144 -16.38 3.65 -6.75
N ARG A 145 -15.37 2.83 -7.08
CA ARG A 145 -14.04 2.92 -6.46
C ARG A 145 -13.37 4.27 -6.65
N GLN A 146 -13.53 4.89 -7.83
CA GLN A 146 -13.01 6.24 -8.06
C GLN A 146 -13.68 7.26 -7.15
N THR A 147 -15.00 7.15 -6.95
CA THR A 147 -15.73 8.00 -5.99
C THR A 147 -15.30 7.73 -4.53
N GLU A 148 -15.12 6.47 -4.14
CA GLU A 148 -14.60 6.12 -2.81
C GLU A 148 -13.22 6.74 -2.55
N ILE A 149 -12.31 6.67 -3.53
CA ILE A 149 -10.98 7.29 -3.47
C ILE A 149 -11.10 8.82 -3.36
N ASP A 150 -12.00 9.44 -4.13
CA ASP A 150 -12.22 10.89 -4.07
C ASP A 150 -12.72 11.33 -2.68
N ASN A 151 -13.51 10.50 -2.01
CA ASN A 151 -14.07 10.76 -0.69
C ASN A 151 -13.08 10.55 0.48
N CYS A 152 -11.92 9.94 0.27
CA CYS A 152 -10.94 9.76 1.35
C CYS A 152 -10.44 11.11 1.90
N SER A 153 -10.50 11.29 3.23
CA SER A 153 -10.06 12.52 3.92
C SER A 153 -8.54 12.65 4.03
N ASP A 154 -7.85 11.53 4.14
CA ASP A 154 -6.42 11.45 4.41
C ASP A 154 -5.80 10.18 3.82
N VAL A 155 -4.47 10.07 3.94
CA VAL A 155 -3.69 8.94 3.42
C VAL A 155 -3.96 7.63 4.15
N ALA A 156 -4.31 7.69 5.44
CA ALA A 156 -4.62 6.49 6.21
C ALA A 156 -5.96 5.89 5.75
N ALA A 157 -6.98 6.73 5.55
CA ALA A 157 -8.26 6.34 4.99
C ALA A 157 -8.11 5.74 3.58
N LEU A 158 -7.28 6.34 2.73
CA LEU A 158 -7.01 5.80 1.39
C LEU A 158 -6.28 4.45 1.42
N LYS A 159 -5.32 4.28 2.34
CA LYS A 159 -4.63 3.01 2.54
C LYS A 159 -5.59 1.93 3.02
N GLU A 160 -6.44 2.24 4.00
CA GLU A 160 -7.43 1.32 4.53
C GLU A 160 -8.44 0.91 3.46
N LEU A 161 -8.91 1.87 2.64
CA LEU A 161 -9.79 1.60 1.51
C LEU A 161 -9.21 0.55 0.54
N LEU A 162 -7.92 0.65 0.21
CA LEU A 162 -7.32 -0.16 -0.85
C LEU A 162 -6.63 -1.44 -0.35
N PHE A 163 -6.13 -1.43 0.88
CA PHE A 163 -5.29 -2.49 1.45
C PHE A 163 -5.66 -2.85 2.90
N GLY A 164 -6.80 -2.37 3.39
CA GLY A 164 -7.37 -2.78 4.67
C GLY A 164 -7.69 -4.27 4.69
N SER A 165 -7.85 -4.81 5.90
CA SER A 165 -8.27 -6.20 6.05
C SER A 165 -9.73 -6.35 5.65
N ALA A 166 -10.08 -7.44 4.98
CA ALA A 166 -11.46 -7.71 4.58
C ALA A 166 -12.41 -7.80 5.80
N GLN A 167 -11.88 -8.23 6.93
CA GLN A 167 -12.60 -8.32 8.20
C GLN A 167 -11.86 -7.55 9.28
N ILE A 168 -12.63 -6.94 10.17
CA ILE A 168 -12.15 -6.22 11.36
C ILE A 168 -12.83 -6.79 12.60
N GLN A 169 -12.20 -6.61 13.76
CA GLN A 169 -12.84 -6.95 15.02
C GLN A 169 -13.99 -5.99 15.27
N GLN A 170 -15.15 -6.53 15.62
CA GLN A 170 -16.30 -5.73 16.00
C GLN A 170 -16.00 -4.98 17.31
N THR A 171 -16.41 -3.71 17.35
CA THR A 171 -16.42 -2.92 18.57
C THR A 171 -17.85 -2.61 18.99
N ASP A 172 -18.08 -2.50 20.29
CA ASP A 172 -19.33 -1.98 20.85
C ASP A 172 -19.38 -0.44 20.75
N ASP A 173 -20.50 0.16 21.19
CA ASP A 173 -20.72 1.61 21.18
C ASP A 173 -19.71 2.38 22.07
N ASP A 174 -19.07 1.68 23.02
CA ASP A 174 -18.03 2.22 23.90
C ASP A 174 -16.62 2.06 23.30
N GLY A 175 -16.49 1.45 22.12
CA GLY A 175 -15.23 1.23 21.41
C GLY A 175 -14.44 0.02 21.91
N ASN A 176 -15.02 -0.84 22.75
CA ASN A 176 -14.39 -2.06 23.22
C ASN A 176 -14.59 -3.20 22.23
N ALA A 177 -13.60 -4.07 22.17
CA ALA A 177 -13.65 -5.32 21.44
C ALA A 177 -14.84 -6.19 21.87
N VAL A 178 -15.64 -6.64 20.90
CA VAL A 178 -16.69 -7.65 21.14
C VAL A 178 -16.07 -9.04 21.06
N GLU A 179 -16.36 -9.87 22.06
CA GLU A 179 -15.94 -11.26 22.16
C GLU A 179 -17.17 -12.19 22.15
N ASP A 180 -16.99 -13.40 21.63
CA ASP A 180 -18.01 -14.45 21.70
C ASP A 180 -18.09 -15.07 23.10
N ALA A 181 -18.99 -16.05 23.28
CA ALA A 181 -19.17 -16.72 24.56
C ALA A 181 -17.94 -17.50 25.04
N ASP A 182 -16.99 -17.79 24.15
CA ASP A 182 -15.75 -18.51 24.41
C ASP A 182 -14.55 -17.55 24.59
N GLY A 183 -14.77 -16.23 24.50
CA GLY A 183 -13.74 -15.19 24.65
C GLY A 183 -12.91 -14.94 23.39
N ASN A 184 -13.38 -15.38 22.21
CA ASN A 184 -12.71 -15.08 20.95
C ASN A 184 -13.23 -13.76 20.33
N PRO A 185 -12.39 -12.98 19.65
CA PRO A 185 -12.81 -11.80 18.89
C PRO A 185 -13.92 -12.11 17.87
N VAL A 186 -15.01 -11.34 17.93
CA VAL A 186 -16.02 -11.36 16.88
C VAL A 186 -15.53 -10.54 15.68
N MET A 187 -15.44 -11.17 14.52
CA MET A 187 -14.99 -10.55 13.27
C MET A 187 -16.17 -10.19 12.38
N ILE A 188 -16.20 -8.96 11.85
CA ILE A 188 -17.20 -8.46 10.91
C ILE A 188 -16.54 -7.97 9.62
N ASP A 189 -17.32 -7.88 8.54
CA ASP A 189 -16.85 -7.30 7.29
C ASP A 189 -16.46 -5.83 7.49
N ASN A 190 -15.32 -5.45 6.93
CA ASN A 190 -14.80 -4.09 7.05
C ASN A 190 -15.60 -3.16 6.13
N PRO A 191 -16.37 -2.19 6.66
CA PRO A 191 -17.17 -1.29 5.83
C PRO A 191 -16.32 -0.24 5.10
N ASN A 192 -15.03 -0.13 5.43
CA ASN A 192 -14.14 0.89 4.90
C ASN A 192 -13.32 0.43 3.69
N ILE A 193 -13.48 -0.81 3.21
CA ILE A 193 -12.76 -1.31 2.04
C ILE A 193 -13.46 -0.94 0.75
N ALA A 194 -12.68 -0.82 -0.33
CA ALA A 194 -13.18 -0.51 -1.65
C ALA A 194 -14.20 -1.54 -2.15
N THR A 195 -15.22 -1.08 -2.87
CA THR A 195 -16.21 -1.93 -3.54
C THR A 195 -15.54 -3.10 -4.25
N ALA A 196 -15.99 -4.34 -4.03
CA ALA A 196 -15.38 -5.51 -4.66
C ALA A 196 -15.50 -5.50 -6.19
N TRP A 197 -14.51 -6.07 -6.88
CA TRP A 197 -14.64 -6.35 -8.32
C TRP A 197 -15.61 -7.53 -8.52
N PRO A 198 -16.37 -7.55 -9.64
CA PRO A 198 -17.23 -8.68 -9.93
C PRO A 198 -16.42 -9.94 -10.23
N ASP A 199 -16.98 -11.10 -9.91
CA ASP A 199 -16.36 -12.39 -10.25
C ASP A 199 -16.26 -12.56 -11.77
N PRO A 200 -15.15 -13.11 -12.26
CA PRO A 200 -14.96 -13.36 -13.69
C PRO A 200 -16.00 -14.37 -14.20
N VAL A 201 -16.45 -14.16 -15.44
CA VAL A 201 -17.26 -15.14 -16.16
C VAL A 201 -16.33 -16.24 -16.69
N GLU A 202 -16.64 -17.49 -16.36
CA GLU A 202 -15.93 -18.69 -16.87
C GLU A 202 -16.23 -19.00 -18.34
#